data_AF-A0A0Q7ARW9-F1
#
_entry.id   AF-A0A0Q7ARW9-F1
#
_cell.length_a   1.000
_cell.length_b   1.000
_cell.length_c   1.000
_cell.angle_alpha   90.00
_cell.angle_beta   90.00
_cell.angle_gamma   90.00
#
_symmetry.space_group_name_H-M   'P 1'
#
loop_
_entity.id
_entity.type
_entity.pdbx_description
1 polymer ?
#
loop_
_entity_poly.entity_id
_entity_poly.type
_entity_poly.pdbx_seq_one_letter_code
_entity_poly.pdbx_strand_id
1 'polypeptide(L)'
;MSKFIRLIAATLLTAAAASSHAGYTHTTQGVSFTYEGVDANTFTLRIQNALDATGNWATATHLGYLGFKGLGNLNAVTAVNVNVTPAPGSSILWTYVHGELTGAGCNSNANSNSICLDATPDLLLTNDLLFTIDLLGNGVDISNATAPLLKASFTVWQDATRNKPAGYTTAGSLLEQTLAPTAVDNGRLPEPASLALACLALAGATAARRRIRG
;
A
#
# COMPACT_ATOMS: atom_id res chain seq x y z
N MET A 1 -37.57 51.27 -10.19
CA MET A 1 -36.40 51.04 -9.30
C MET A 1 -35.95 49.61 -9.48
N SER A 2 -34.79 49.44 -10.09
CA SER A 2 -34.02 48.19 -10.16
C SER A 2 -33.56 47.80 -8.75
N LYS A 3 -33.62 46.51 -8.40
CA LYS A 3 -32.46 45.75 -7.88
C LYS A 3 -32.82 44.30 -7.49
N PHE A 4 -32.12 43.38 -8.15
CA PHE A 4 -31.43 42.21 -7.60
C PHE A 4 -32.13 41.36 -6.52
N ILE A 5 -32.56 40.16 -6.90
CA ILE A 5 -32.47 39.00 -6.00
C ILE A 5 -31.72 37.88 -6.72
N ARG A 6 -30.51 37.64 -6.20
CA ARG A 6 -29.63 36.52 -6.50
C ARG A 6 -30.24 35.23 -5.94
N LEU A 7 -30.13 34.12 -6.66
CA LEU A 7 -29.96 32.81 -6.03
C LEU A 7 -29.21 31.87 -6.98
N ILE A 8 -27.90 31.83 -6.76
CA ILE A 8 -27.00 30.77 -7.20
C ILE A 8 -27.07 29.70 -6.12
N ALA A 9 -27.38 28.45 -6.50
CA ALA A 9 -27.03 27.26 -5.71
C ALA A 9 -27.10 26.01 -6.61
N ALA A 10 -26.18 25.91 -7.56
CA ALA A 10 -25.83 24.64 -8.17
C ALA A 10 -24.68 24.03 -7.34
N THR A 11 -25.01 23.41 -6.22
CA THR A 11 -24.04 22.62 -5.45
C THR A 11 -23.74 21.34 -6.23
N LEU A 12 -22.53 21.31 -6.78
CA LEU A 12 -21.86 20.16 -7.36
C LEU A 12 -22.00 18.95 -6.45
N LEU A 13 -22.70 17.91 -6.94
CA LEU A 13 -22.49 16.55 -6.44
C LEU A 13 -21.18 16.06 -7.07
N THR A 14 -20.06 16.33 -6.41
CA THR A 14 -18.83 15.54 -6.62
C THR A 14 -19.12 14.15 -6.07
N ALA A 15 -19.66 13.29 -6.94
CA ALA A 15 -19.54 11.85 -6.75
C ALA A 15 -18.04 11.57 -6.72
N ALA A 16 -17.49 11.34 -5.52
CA ALA A 16 -16.21 10.68 -5.38
C ALA A 16 -16.40 9.29 -5.99
N ALA A 17 -16.02 9.15 -7.26
CA ALA A 17 -15.70 7.84 -7.81
C ALA A 17 -14.51 7.36 -6.99
N ALA A 18 -14.79 6.57 -5.95
CA ALA A 18 -13.78 5.72 -5.36
C ALA A 18 -13.36 4.77 -6.49
N SER A 19 -12.26 5.09 -7.16
CA SER A 19 -11.59 4.17 -8.06
C SER A 19 -11.29 2.93 -7.22
N SER A 20 -12.02 1.84 -7.46
CA SER A 20 -11.76 0.56 -6.81
C SER A 20 -10.43 0.05 -7.36
N HIS A 21 -9.34 0.35 -6.67
CA HIS A 21 -8.05 -0.22 -7.01
C HIS A 21 -7.97 -1.66 -6.52
N ALA A 22 -7.22 -2.49 -7.25
CA ALA A 22 -7.07 -3.90 -6.91
C ALA A 22 -6.26 -4.04 -5.62
N GLY A 23 -6.88 -4.61 -4.58
CA GLY A 23 -6.20 -5.06 -3.38
C GLY A 23 -5.68 -6.47 -3.56
N TYR A 24 -4.50 -6.78 -3.03
CA TYR A 24 -3.89 -8.12 -3.05
C TYR A 24 -3.43 -8.52 -1.66
N THR A 25 -3.49 -9.80 -1.33
CA THR A 25 -3.09 -10.29 -0.02
C THR A 25 -2.32 -11.60 -0.09
N HIS A 26 -1.50 -11.82 0.92
CA HIS A 26 -0.85 -13.10 1.19
C HIS A 26 -0.61 -13.24 2.69
N THR A 27 -0.79 -14.45 3.21
CA THR A 27 -0.50 -14.77 4.62
C THR A 27 0.43 -15.96 4.66
N THR A 28 1.54 -15.82 5.38
CA THR A 28 2.49 -16.91 5.61
C THR A 28 3.16 -16.73 6.96
N GLN A 29 3.46 -17.85 7.62
CA GLN A 29 4.10 -17.87 8.94
C GLN A 29 3.42 -16.94 9.97
N GLY A 30 2.09 -16.79 9.91
CA GLY A 30 1.33 -15.94 10.84
C GLY A 30 1.30 -14.45 10.48
N VAL A 31 2.12 -14.01 9.52
CA VAL A 31 2.19 -12.61 9.06
C VAL A 31 1.31 -12.41 7.84
N SER A 32 0.52 -11.35 7.84
CA SER A 32 -0.34 -10.99 6.70
C SER A 32 0.18 -9.76 5.98
N PHE A 33 0.25 -9.85 4.66
CA PHE A 33 0.68 -8.80 3.75
C PHE A 33 -0.52 -8.39 2.91
N THR A 34 -0.82 -7.09 2.86
CA THR A 34 -1.89 -6.55 2.02
C THR A 34 -1.34 -5.41 1.19
N TYR A 35 -1.36 -5.56 -0.13
CA TYR A 35 -1.05 -4.50 -1.07
C TYR A 35 -2.35 -3.85 -1.54
N GLU A 36 -2.36 -2.52 -1.67
CA GLU A 36 -3.47 -1.79 -2.25
C GLU A 36 -2.93 -0.66 -3.13
N GLY A 37 -3.26 -0.67 -4.42
CA GLY A 37 -2.99 0.48 -5.29
C GLY A 37 -3.80 1.69 -4.83
N VAL A 38 -3.22 2.88 -4.82
CA VAL A 38 -3.91 4.12 -4.42
C VAL A 38 -4.19 4.98 -5.63
N ASP A 39 -3.20 5.11 -6.51
CA ASP A 39 -3.28 5.82 -7.78
C ASP A 39 -2.23 5.25 -8.77
N ALA A 40 -1.91 6.01 -9.83
CA ALA A 40 -1.00 5.56 -10.89
C ALA A 40 0.46 5.41 -10.44
N ASN A 41 0.86 5.98 -9.31
CA ASN A 41 2.25 5.90 -8.83
C ASN A 41 2.38 5.68 -7.32
N THR A 42 1.26 5.59 -6.60
CA THR A 42 1.22 5.37 -5.15
C THR A 42 0.51 4.05 -4.83
N PHE A 43 1.07 3.30 -3.90
CA PHE A 43 0.41 2.13 -3.32
C PHE A 43 0.68 2.02 -1.82
N THR A 44 -0.08 1.17 -1.15
CA THR A 44 0.20 0.80 0.24
C THR A 44 0.59 -0.66 0.36
N LEU A 45 1.43 -0.95 1.35
CA LEU A 45 1.68 -2.30 1.84
C LEU A 45 1.36 -2.28 3.34
N ARG A 46 0.41 -3.11 3.78
CA ARG A 46 0.15 -3.36 5.19
C ARG A 46 0.75 -4.69 5.60
N ILE A 47 1.53 -4.71 6.66
CA ILE A 47 2.09 -5.90 7.29
C ILE A 47 1.48 -6.04 8.67
N GLN A 48 0.77 -7.13 8.93
CA GLN A 48 0.09 -7.38 10.19
C GLN A 48 0.60 -8.65 10.86
N ASN A 49 0.54 -8.66 12.19
CA ASN A 49 0.97 -9.77 13.06
C ASN A 49 2.47 -10.10 12.92
N ALA A 50 3.31 -9.11 12.63
CA ALA A 50 4.74 -9.36 12.44
C ALA A 50 5.48 -9.72 13.73
N LEU A 51 5.00 -9.30 14.92
CA LEU A 51 5.56 -9.74 16.20
C LEU A 51 5.12 -11.16 16.58
N ASP A 52 4.01 -11.62 16.00
CA ASP A 52 3.46 -12.96 16.19
C ASP A 52 3.89 -13.91 15.07
N ALA A 53 4.96 -13.56 14.34
CA ALA A 53 5.51 -14.40 13.29
C ALA A 53 5.92 -15.78 13.84
N THR A 54 5.69 -16.82 13.05
CA THR A 54 5.97 -18.22 13.40
C THR A 54 7.06 -18.79 12.50
N GLY A 55 7.43 -20.05 12.70
CA GLY A 55 8.39 -20.74 11.84
C GLY A 55 9.79 -20.10 11.87
N ASN A 56 10.37 -19.88 10.70
CA ASN A 56 11.74 -19.35 10.60
C ASN A 56 11.83 -17.82 10.79
N TRP A 57 10.70 -17.12 10.88
CA TRP A 57 10.64 -15.68 11.21
C TRP A 57 10.36 -15.41 12.69
N ALA A 58 10.21 -16.45 13.53
CA ALA A 58 9.86 -16.28 14.94
C ALA A 58 10.88 -15.46 15.77
N THR A 59 12.12 -15.36 15.31
CA THR A 59 13.17 -14.55 15.95
C THR A 59 13.35 -13.16 15.33
N ALA A 60 12.58 -12.84 14.30
CA ALA A 60 12.62 -11.54 13.66
C ALA A 60 12.18 -10.45 14.63
N THR A 61 12.92 -9.34 14.63
CA THR A 61 12.58 -8.16 15.44
C THR A 61 12.47 -6.90 14.59
N HIS A 62 13.04 -6.95 13.37
CA HIS A 62 13.08 -5.82 12.46
C HIS A 62 12.72 -6.24 11.03
N LEU A 63 12.45 -5.25 10.18
CA LEU A 63 12.28 -5.36 8.74
C LEU A 63 13.39 -4.54 8.09
N GLY A 64 14.28 -5.22 7.37
CA GLY A 64 15.41 -4.58 6.70
C GLY A 64 15.12 -4.19 5.26
N TYR A 65 14.39 -5.05 4.53
CA TYR A 65 14.25 -4.87 3.09
C TYR A 65 12.84 -5.17 2.59
N LEU A 66 12.40 -4.40 1.59
CA LEU A 66 11.20 -4.63 0.80
C LEU A 66 11.55 -4.61 -0.69
N GLY A 67 11.02 -5.55 -1.45
CA GLY A 67 11.16 -5.61 -2.89
C GLY A 67 9.80 -5.78 -3.57
N PHE A 68 9.59 -5.09 -4.69
CA PHE A 68 8.36 -5.21 -5.45
C PHE A 68 8.65 -5.40 -6.94
N LYS A 69 7.87 -6.28 -7.58
CA LYS A 69 7.94 -6.56 -9.01
C LYS A 69 6.53 -6.79 -9.56
N GLY A 70 6.37 -6.64 -10.87
CA GLY A 70 5.07 -6.88 -11.52
C GLY A 70 4.03 -5.80 -11.20
N LEU A 71 4.47 -4.60 -10.83
CA LEU A 71 3.58 -3.47 -10.56
C LEU A 71 3.12 -2.74 -11.83
N GLY A 72 3.83 -2.88 -12.96
CA GLY A 72 3.60 -2.09 -14.17
C GLY A 72 4.92 -1.54 -14.72
N ASN A 73 4.92 -0.30 -15.21
CA ASN A 73 6.13 0.33 -15.74
C ASN A 73 6.96 0.96 -14.61
N LEU A 74 8.07 0.30 -14.21
CA LEU A 74 8.97 0.79 -13.16
C LEU A 74 10.28 1.35 -13.72
N ASN A 75 10.51 1.30 -15.04
CA ASN A 75 11.72 1.82 -15.68
C ASN A 75 11.84 3.35 -15.59
N ALA A 76 10.71 4.04 -15.36
CA ALA A 76 10.65 5.48 -15.22
C ALA A 76 10.87 5.98 -13.77
N VAL A 77 11.00 5.06 -12.79
CA VAL A 77 11.14 5.43 -11.38
C VAL A 77 12.53 6.00 -11.11
N THR A 78 12.59 7.27 -10.69
CA THR A 78 13.82 7.99 -10.36
C THR A 78 14.07 8.09 -8.86
N ALA A 79 13.01 8.05 -8.06
CA ALA A 79 13.09 8.06 -6.60
C ALA A 79 11.82 7.42 -6.00
N VAL A 80 11.87 7.09 -4.72
CA VAL A 80 10.73 6.54 -3.98
C VAL A 80 10.63 7.24 -2.63
N ASN A 81 9.43 7.71 -2.30
CA ASN A 81 9.10 8.19 -0.97
C ASN A 81 8.41 7.07 -0.20
N VAL A 82 8.86 6.81 1.03
CA VAL A 82 8.28 5.81 1.92
C VAL A 82 7.82 6.50 3.20
N ASN A 83 6.53 6.40 3.48
CA ASN A 83 5.95 6.79 4.75
C ASN A 83 5.47 5.54 5.50
N VAL A 84 5.76 5.43 6.80
CA VAL A 84 5.37 4.29 7.62
C VAL A 84 4.47 4.76 8.75
N THR A 85 3.34 4.08 8.94
CA THR A 85 2.38 4.32 10.02
C THR A 85 2.21 3.05 10.87
N PRO A 86 2.31 3.14 12.21
CA PRO A 86 2.68 4.31 12.98
C PRO A 86 4.10 4.80 12.65
N ALA A 87 4.35 6.10 12.84
CA ALA A 87 5.68 6.65 12.62
C ALA A 87 6.70 5.93 13.51
N PRO A 88 7.85 5.49 12.96
CA PRO A 88 8.86 4.82 13.76
C PRO A 88 9.40 5.74 14.87
N GLY A 89 9.76 5.17 16.01
CA GLY A 89 10.32 5.94 17.14
C GLY A 89 11.70 6.57 16.86
N SER A 90 12.35 6.16 15.77
CA SER A 90 13.62 6.69 15.27
C SER A 90 13.50 7.06 13.79
N SER A 91 14.39 7.93 13.31
CA SER A 91 14.46 8.23 11.87
C SER A 91 14.96 7.00 11.12
N ILE A 92 14.16 6.49 10.19
CA ILE A 92 14.53 5.42 9.26
C ILE A 92 14.71 6.03 7.88
N LEU A 93 15.87 5.84 7.26
CA LEU A 93 16.09 6.18 5.86
C LEU A 93 15.75 4.98 5.00
N TRP A 94 14.84 5.15 4.04
CA TRP A 94 14.54 4.15 3.02
C TRP A 94 15.29 4.49 1.74
N THR A 95 16.31 3.71 1.41
CA THR A 95 17.08 3.87 0.18
C THR A 95 16.46 3.06 -0.94
N TYR A 96 16.14 3.73 -2.05
CA TYR A 96 15.65 3.08 -3.25
C TYR A 96 16.80 2.59 -4.13
N VAL A 97 16.67 1.35 -4.61
CA VAL A 97 17.52 0.76 -5.64
C VAL A 97 16.62 0.25 -6.76
N HIS A 98 16.92 0.65 -8.00
CA HIS A 98 16.31 0.04 -9.18
C HIS A 98 16.91 -1.36 -9.38
N GLY A 99 16.20 -2.39 -8.96
CA GLY A 99 16.71 -3.76 -8.93
C GLY A 99 15.97 -4.65 -7.92
N GLU A 100 16.38 -5.92 -7.83
CA GLU A 100 15.69 -6.92 -7.01
C GLU A 100 16.26 -7.00 -5.60
N LEU A 101 15.38 -7.32 -4.65
CA LEU A 101 15.77 -7.88 -3.36
C LEU A 101 16.23 -9.34 -3.56
N THR A 102 17.43 -9.64 -3.09
CA THR A 102 18.03 -10.97 -3.08
C THR A 102 18.36 -11.40 -1.65
N GLY A 103 18.85 -12.63 -1.46
CA GLY A 103 19.36 -13.06 -0.15
C GLY A 103 20.54 -12.25 0.39
N ALA A 104 21.18 -11.42 -0.45
CA ALA A 104 22.27 -10.52 -0.07
C ALA A 104 21.81 -9.04 0.10
N GLY A 105 20.51 -8.76 0.06
CA GLY A 105 19.95 -7.41 0.09
C GLY A 105 19.59 -6.88 -1.30
N CYS A 106 19.44 -5.56 -1.42
CA CYS A 106 19.09 -4.89 -2.67
C CYS A 106 20.21 -4.98 -3.71
N ASN A 107 19.91 -5.49 -4.90
CA ASN A 107 20.86 -5.69 -5.99
C ASN A 107 20.49 -4.86 -7.22
N SER A 108 21.28 -3.82 -7.51
CA SER A 108 21.11 -2.92 -8.66
C SER A 108 21.41 -3.55 -10.02
N ASN A 109 22.06 -4.72 -10.06
CA ASN A 109 22.45 -5.37 -11.30
C ASN A 109 21.34 -6.29 -11.86
N ALA A 110 20.25 -6.46 -11.12
CA ALA A 110 19.11 -7.27 -11.54
C ALA A 110 18.15 -6.44 -12.40
N ASN A 111 18.37 -6.43 -13.72
CA ASN A 111 17.57 -5.67 -14.69
C ASN A 111 16.18 -6.30 -14.88
N SER A 112 15.26 -6.00 -13.97
CA SER A 112 14.10 -6.85 -13.69
C SER A 112 12.76 -6.12 -13.60
N ASN A 113 12.72 -4.81 -13.94
CA ASN A 113 11.54 -3.96 -13.79
C ASN A 113 10.94 -4.14 -12.38
N SER A 114 11.77 -3.85 -11.38
CA SER A 114 11.48 -4.03 -9.97
C SER A 114 12.09 -2.87 -9.17
N ILE A 115 11.61 -2.71 -7.96
CA ILE A 115 12.15 -1.76 -6.99
C ILE A 115 12.57 -2.53 -5.74
N CYS A 116 13.67 -2.08 -5.12
CA CYS A 116 14.11 -2.56 -3.83
C CYS A 116 14.30 -1.38 -2.89
N LEU A 117 13.85 -1.53 -1.65
CA LEU A 117 13.90 -0.54 -0.60
C LEU A 117 14.69 -1.14 0.57
N ASP A 118 15.73 -0.42 0.98
CA ASP A 118 16.64 -0.78 2.08
C ASP A 118 16.46 0.21 3.24
N ALA A 119 16.09 -0.31 4.42
CA ALA A 119 15.92 0.49 5.63
C ALA A 119 17.25 0.64 6.38
N THR A 120 17.65 1.88 6.66
CA THR A 120 18.83 2.15 7.49
C THR A 120 18.49 3.14 8.62
N PRO A 121 18.54 2.72 9.90
CA PRO A 121 18.64 1.33 10.36
C PRO A 121 17.39 0.52 9.98
N ASP A 122 17.43 -0.80 10.15
CA ASP A 122 16.25 -1.65 9.95
C ASP A 122 15.08 -1.20 10.83
N LEU A 123 13.87 -1.33 10.30
CA LEU A 123 12.64 -0.87 10.96
C LEU A 123 12.19 -1.86 12.03
N LEU A 124 11.99 -1.41 13.27
CA LEU A 124 11.43 -2.24 14.35
C LEU A 124 10.03 -2.76 13.97
N LEU A 125 9.80 -4.06 14.17
CA LEU A 125 8.50 -4.67 13.89
C LEU A 125 7.43 -4.20 14.88
N THR A 126 6.20 -4.14 14.38
CA THR A 126 4.98 -4.03 15.19
C THR A 126 3.93 -4.97 14.62
N ASN A 127 2.81 -5.16 15.32
CA ASN A 127 1.72 -5.98 14.82
C ASN A 127 0.88 -5.32 13.72
N ASP A 128 1.13 -4.05 13.40
CA ASP A 128 0.48 -3.36 12.29
C ASP A 128 1.38 -2.25 11.74
N LEU A 129 1.98 -2.51 10.58
CA LEU A 129 2.79 -1.56 9.83
C LEU A 129 2.09 -1.25 8.52
N LEU A 130 1.77 0.02 8.28
CA LEU A 130 1.25 0.50 7.01
C LEU A 130 2.30 1.36 6.32
N PHE A 131 2.81 0.86 5.20
CA PHE A 131 3.68 1.59 4.29
C PHE A 131 2.82 2.28 3.24
N THR A 132 3.05 3.57 3.04
CA THR A 132 2.61 4.30 1.85
C THR A 132 3.84 4.58 1.00
N ILE A 133 3.86 4.04 -0.20
CA ILE A 133 5.00 4.09 -1.10
C ILE A 133 4.58 4.89 -2.34
N ASP A 134 5.24 6.02 -2.54
CA ASP A 134 5.03 6.92 -3.68
C ASP A 134 6.25 6.84 -4.61
N LEU A 135 6.01 6.39 -5.82
CA LEU A 135 7.01 6.21 -6.86
C LEU A 135 7.13 7.51 -7.66
N LEU A 136 8.31 8.12 -7.62
CA LEU A 136 8.59 9.36 -8.34
C LEU A 136 9.20 9.04 -9.71
N GLY A 137 8.70 9.71 -10.75
CA GLY A 137 9.20 9.52 -12.11
C GLY A 137 8.17 9.86 -13.16
N ASN A 138 8.62 10.31 -14.34
CA ASN A 138 7.71 10.63 -15.44
C ASN A 138 7.37 9.37 -16.24
N GLY A 139 6.10 8.95 -16.21
CA GLY A 139 5.62 7.77 -16.92
C GLY A 139 5.65 6.49 -16.09
N VAL A 140 5.78 6.61 -14.76
CA VAL A 140 5.42 5.53 -13.83
C VAL A 140 3.92 5.31 -13.90
N ASP A 141 3.52 4.06 -14.09
CA ASP A 141 2.12 3.66 -14.07
C ASP A 141 2.01 2.25 -13.46
N ILE A 142 1.37 2.18 -12.30
CA ILE A 142 1.08 0.94 -11.56
C ILE A 142 -0.41 0.59 -11.54
N SER A 143 -1.27 1.33 -12.25
CA SER A 143 -2.72 1.10 -12.20
C SER A 143 -3.14 -0.27 -12.74
N ASN A 144 -2.27 -0.88 -13.56
CA ASN A 144 -2.49 -2.17 -14.21
C ASN A 144 -1.75 -3.33 -13.51
N ALA A 145 -1.31 -3.15 -12.26
CA ALA A 145 -0.75 -4.25 -11.47
C ALA A 145 -1.79 -5.37 -11.32
N THR A 146 -1.51 -6.55 -11.88
CA THR A 146 -2.40 -7.73 -11.86
C THR A 146 -1.90 -8.87 -10.98
N ALA A 147 -0.60 -8.89 -10.70
CA ALA A 147 0.07 -9.94 -9.94
C ALA A 147 1.34 -9.38 -9.27
N PRO A 148 1.19 -8.44 -8.31
CA PRO A 148 2.32 -7.86 -7.63
C PRO A 148 3.09 -8.96 -6.88
N LEU A 149 4.40 -9.05 -7.14
CA LEU A 149 5.31 -9.92 -6.42
C LEU A 149 5.96 -9.09 -5.30
N LEU A 150 5.76 -9.55 -4.08
CA LEU A 150 6.37 -9.00 -2.88
C LEU A 150 7.59 -9.85 -2.49
N LYS A 151 8.70 -9.17 -2.21
CA LYS A 151 9.83 -9.72 -1.47
C LYS A 151 9.98 -8.95 -0.16
N ALA A 152 10.25 -9.66 0.93
CA ALA A 152 10.47 -9.04 2.23
C ALA A 152 11.52 -9.81 3.03
N SER A 153 12.45 -9.08 3.64
CA SER A 153 13.49 -9.65 4.48
C SER A 153 13.35 -9.13 5.90
N PHE A 154 12.92 -10.02 6.78
CA PHE A 154 12.93 -9.80 8.22
C PHE A 154 14.34 -9.98 8.77
N THR A 155 14.67 -9.21 9.79
CA THR A 155 16.02 -9.18 10.37
C THR A 155 15.99 -9.22 11.88
N VAL A 156 17.13 -9.57 12.45
CA VAL A 156 17.37 -9.58 13.88
C VAL A 156 18.74 -8.98 14.17
N TRP A 157 18.82 -8.19 15.24
CA TRP A 157 20.08 -7.66 15.72
C TRP A 157 20.98 -8.79 16.22
N GLN A 158 22.22 -8.81 15.75
CA GLN A 158 23.27 -9.65 16.31
C GLN A 158 24.33 -8.77 16.95
N ASP A 159 24.67 -9.09 18.19
CA ASP A 159 25.80 -8.45 18.86
C ASP A 159 27.13 -8.81 18.19
N ALA A 160 28.13 -7.95 18.40
CA ALA A 160 29.46 -8.18 17.89
C ALA A 160 30.04 -9.46 18.47
N THR A 161 30.63 -10.27 17.59
CA THR A 161 31.47 -11.41 17.98
C THR A 161 32.92 -11.10 17.62
N ARG A 162 33.86 -11.96 18.03
CA ARG A 162 35.30 -11.78 17.74
C ARG A 162 35.60 -11.49 16.26
N ASN A 163 34.82 -12.07 15.34
CA ASN A 163 35.10 -12.04 13.89
C ASN A 163 34.03 -11.29 13.09
N LYS A 164 33.02 -10.69 13.73
CA LYS A 164 31.90 -10.06 13.04
C LYS A 164 31.38 -8.87 13.85
N PRO A 165 31.27 -7.67 13.25
CA PRO A 165 30.70 -6.51 13.94
C PRO A 165 29.22 -6.75 14.27
N ALA A 166 28.71 -5.98 15.23
CA ALA A 166 27.28 -5.96 15.54
C ALA A 166 26.50 -5.41 14.34
N GLY A 167 25.30 -5.92 14.13
CA GLY A 167 24.43 -5.44 13.06
C GLY A 167 23.25 -6.36 12.80
N TYR A 168 22.39 -5.93 11.89
CA TYR A 168 21.24 -6.72 11.48
C TYR A 168 21.64 -7.85 10.54
N THR A 169 20.99 -8.98 10.73
CA THR A 169 21.11 -10.15 9.85
C THR A 169 19.72 -10.67 9.53
N THR A 170 19.56 -11.23 8.33
CA THR A 170 18.32 -11.87 7.93
C THR A 170 17.89 -12.95 8.92
N ALA A 171 16.66 -12.83 9.40
CA ALA A 171 15.98 -13.82 10.22
C ALA A 171 15.16 -14.73 9.30
N GLY A 172 15.53 -16.00 9.21
CA GLY A 172 14.81 -16.98 8.39
C GLY A 172 15.01 -16.80 6.88
N SER A 173 13.99 -17.17 6.11
CA SER A 173 14.02 -17.12 4.64
C SER A 173 13.51 -15.78 4.11
N LEU A 174 14.05 -15.35 2.96
CA LEU A 174 13.47 -14.26 2.18
C LEU A 174 12.04 -14.62 1.75
N LEU A 175 11.06 -13.77 2.03
CA LEU A 175 9.75 -13.87 1.39
C LEU A 175 9.94 -13.57 -0.09
N GLU A 176 9.38 -14.40 -0.97
CA GLU A 176 9.25 -14.14 -2.39
C GLU A 176 7.94 -14.73 -2.87
N GLN A 177 6.93 -13.89 -3.03
CA GLN A 177 5.58 -14.37 -3.27
C GLN A 177 4.78 -13.42 -4.17
N THR A 178 4.12 -13.98 -5.18
CA THR A 178 3.06 -13.30 -5.90
C THR A 178 1.82 -13.20 -5.02
N LEU A 179 1.37 -11.98 -4.76
CA LEU A 179 0.17 -11.73 -3.96
C LEU A 179 -1.08 -12.08 -4.77
N ALA A 180 -2.07 -12.66 -4.09
CA ALA A 180 -3.34 -13.03 -4.72
C ALA A 180 -4.33 -11.87 -4.62
N PRO A 181 -5.23 -11.67 -5.60
CA PRO A 181 -6.30 -10.69 -5.47
C PRO A 181 -7.06 -10.91 -4.16
N THR A 182 -7.28 -9.84 -3.42
CA THR A 182 -8.14 -9.87 -2.23
C THR A 182 -9.51 -10.28 -2.71
N ALA A 183 -10.08 -11.33 -2.11
CA ALA A 183 -11.42 -11.75 -2.46
C ALA A 183 -12.36 -10.55 -2.29
N VAL A 184 -12.94 -10.09 -3.39
CA VAL A 184 -14.08 -9.19 -3.32
C VAL A 184 -15.15 -9.99 -2.60
N ASP A 185 -15.52 -9.57 -1.40
CA ASP A 185 -16.71 -10.09 -0.75
C ASP A 185 -17.90 -9.75 -1.66
N ASN A 186 -18.24 -10.67 -2.56
CA ASN A 186 -19.39 -10.58 -3.45
C ASN A 186 -20.72 -10.61 -2.65
N GLY A 187 -20.68 -10.48 -1.31
CA GLY A 187 -21.81 -10.56 -0.40
C GLY A 187 -22.30 -9.23 0.20
N ARG A 188 -21.66 -8.08 -0.03
CA ARG A 188 -22.16 -6.79 0.48
C ARG A 188 -22.68 -5.88 -0.63
N LEU A 189 -23.90 -6.18 -1.09
CA LEU A 189 -24.82 -5.13 -1.54
C LEU A 189 -24.80 -3.99 -0.51
N PRO A 190 -24.82 -2.70 -0.92
CA PRO A 190 -24.96 -1.60 0.02
C PRO A 190 -26.14 -1.90 0.92
N GLU A 191 -25.94 -1.79 2.23
CA GLU A 191 -26.98 -2.04 3.22
C GLU A 191 -28.28 -1.34 2.78
N PRO A 192 -29.46 -1.94 2.99
CA PRO A 192 -30.73 -1.43 2.47
C PRO A 192 -31.01 0.03 2.85
N ALA A 193 -30.37 0.55 3.89
CA ALA A 193 -30.39 1.97 4.25
C ALA A 193 -29.82 2.90 3.15
N SER A 194 -28.75 2.49 2.47
CA SER A 194 -28.10 3.25 1.40
C SER A 194 -28.92 3.26 0.11
N LEU A 195 -29.55 2.12 -0.23
CA LEU A 195 -30.52 2.04 -1.32
C LEU A 195 -31.78 2.85 -1.00
N ALA A 196 -32.28 2.78 0.23
CA ALA A 196 -33.42 3.58 0.65
C ALA A 196 -33.12 5.09 0.55
N LEU A 197 -31.93 5.53 0.96
CA LEU A 197 -31.48 6.94 0.82
C LEU A 197 -31.37 7.35 -0.65
N ALA A 198 -30.83 6.50 -1.52
CA ALA A 198 -30.78 6.76 -2.96
C ALA A 198 -32.19 6.86 -3.56
N CYS A 199 -33.10 5.96 -3.18
CA CYS A 199 -34.50 5.99 -3.63
C CYS A 199 -35.27 7.21 -3.08
N LEU A 200 -35.03 7.61 -1.84
CA LEU A 200 -35.61 8.80 -1.22
C LEU A 200 -35.11 10.09 -1.88
N ALA A 201 -33.84 10.16 -2.27
CA ALA A 201 -33.27 11.30 -3.01
C ALA A 201 -33.91 11.44 -4.40
N LEU A 202 -34.13 10.33 -5.11
CA LEU A 202 -34.83 10.30 -6.41
C LEU A 202 -36.32 10.68 -6.28
N ALA A 203 -36.99 10.20 -5.24
CA ALA A 203 -38.38 10.57 -4.95
C ALA A 203 -38.53 12.06 -4.57
N GLY A 204 -37.59 12.60 -3.79
CA GLY A 204 -37.55 14.03 -3.43
C GLY A 204 -37.35 14.94 -4.65
N ALA A 205 -36.47 14.55 -5.58
CA ALA A 205 -36.19 15.33 -6.80
C ALA A 205 -37.39 15.36 -7.77
N THR A 206 -38.16 14.27 -7.86
CA THR A 206 -39.36 14.21 -8.70
C THR A 206 -40.55 14.97 -8.08
N ALA A 207 -40.70 14.94 -6.75
CA ALA A 207 -41.70 15.74 -6.05
C ALA A 207 -41.40 17.26 -6.12
N ALA A 208 -40.14 17.66 -6.01
CA ALA A 208 -39.73 19.06 -6.14
C ALA A 208 -40.01 19.63 -7.55
N ARG A 209 -39.83 18.83 -8.61
CA ARG A 209 -40.18 19.25 -9.99
C ARG A 209 -41.67 19.51 -10.20
N ARG A 210 -42.56 18.83 -9.46
CA ARG A 210 -44.02 19.06 -9.58
C ARG A 210 -44.48 20.35 -8.91
N ARG A 211 -43.80 20.82 -7.85
CA ARG A 211 -44.14 22.07 -7.15
C ARG A 211 -43.75 23.35 -7.90
N ILE A 212 -42.86 23.29 -8.88
CA ILE A 212 -42.38 24.45 -9.65
C ILE A 212 -43.28 24.72 -10.89
N ARG A 213 -44.22 23.81 -11.20
CA ARG A 213 -45.14 23.94 -12.35
C ARG A 213 -46.63 24.08 -11.96
N GLY A 214 -46.92 24.35 -10.70
CA GLY A 214 -48.26 24.63 -10.18
C GLY A 214 -48.44 26.12 -9.89
#